data_AF-A0A2A4B848-F1
#
_entry.id   AF-A0A2A4B848-F1
#
_cell.length_a   1.000
_cell.length_b   1.000
_cell.length_c   1.000
_cell.angle_alpha   90.00
_cell.angle_beta   90.00
_cell.angle_gamma   90.00
#
_symmetry.space_group_name_H-M   'P 1'
#
loop_
_entity.id
_entity.type
_entity.pdbx_description
1 polymer ?
#
loop_
_entity_poly.entity_id
_entity_poly.type
_entity_poly.pdbx_seq_one_letter_code
_entity_poly.pdbx_strand_id
1 'polypeptide(L)'
;MPVLTLIALLLGPQIWDGGGKEPIVRPPASGIGPILGDTERRVRAGRRSGQLSRAQARGFRRDASVIEDLSDRYTVDGMLSDSENAELRARAEAQRGIVDAQRLSPPTPSPR
;
A
#
# COMPACT_ATOMS: atom_id res chain seq x y z
N MET A 1 0.72 9.90 -32.35
CA MET A 1 1.85 9.69 -31.41
C MET A 1 3.01 10.59 -31.81
N PRO A 2 3.89 11.02 -30.88
CA PRO A 2 3.74 10.99 -29.41
C PRO A 2 2.68 12.05 -28.98
N VAL A 3 2.56 12.63 -27.78
CA VAL A 3 3.26 12.53 -26.47
C VAL A 3 2.18 12.49 -25.37
N LEU A 4 2.49 11.96 -24.17
CA LEU A 4 1.84 12.35 -22.93
C LEU A 4 2.89 12.92 -21.96
N THR A 5 2.69 14.17 -21.54
CA THR A 5 3.66 14.94 -20.75
C THR A 5 3.80 14.38 -19.35
N LEU A 6 5.03 14.03 -18.97
CA LEU A 6 5.42 13.70 -17.62
C LEU A 6 5.37 14.97 -16.75
N ILE A 7 4.43 15.08 -15.81
CA ILE A 7 4.52 16.10 -14.75
C ILE A 7 5.34 15.51 -13.61
N ALA A 8 6.58 15.97 -13.52
CA ALA A 8 7.43 15.80 -12.35
C ALA A 8 7.18 16.94 -11.35
N LEU A 9 7.81 16.81 -10.17
CA LEU A 9 8.03 17.84 -9.16
C LEU A 9 6.86 18.14 -8.20
N LEU A 10 6.99 17.63 -6.96
CA LEU A 10 7.30 18.53 -5.86
C LEU A 10 8.36 17.86 -4.96
N LEU A 11 9.51 18.49 -4.76
CA LEU A 11 10.44 18.09 -3.70
C LEU A 11 9.99 18.77 -2.41
N GLY A 12 9.64 17.97 -1.39
CA GLY A 12 9.66 18.41 0.01
C GLY A 12 11.05 18.14 0.60
N PRO A 13 11.59 19.03 1.46
CA PRO A 13 12.93 18.85 2.03
C PRO A 13 12.98 17.67 3.01
N GLN A 14 14.07 16.90 2.97
CA GLN A 14 14.37 15.90 4.01
C GLN A 14 14.86 16.62 5.28
N ILE A 15 13.93 17.01 6.15
CA ILE A 15 14.27 17.39 7.54
C ILE A 15 13.97 16.17 8.42
N TRP A 16 15.02 15.39 8.66
CA TRP A 16 15.10 14.48 9.80
C TRP A 16 15.47 15.33 11.01
N ASP A 17 14.47 15.81 11.74
CA ASP A 17 14.68 16.40 13.06
C ASP A 17 14.45 15.34 14.15
N GLY A 18 15.35 15.28 15.11
CA GLY A 18 15.40 14.21 16.10
C GLY A 18 15.13 14.73 17.50
N GLY A 19 14.16 14.14 18.21
CA GLY A 19 14.05 14.33 19.66
C GLY A 19 12.66 14.59 20.25
N GLY A 20 11.63 13.91 19.79
CA GLY A 20 10.31 13.92 20.45
C GLY A 20 10.10 12.67 21.32
N LYS A 21 10.44 12.72 22.61
CA LYS A 21 10.03 11.70 23.60
C LYS A 21 8.62 11.99 24.14
N GLU A 22 7.70 12.18 23.20
CA GLU A 22 6.26 12.25 23.43
C GLU A 22 5.79 10.88 23.95
N PRO A 23 4.81 10.81 24.87
CA PRO A 23 4.11 9.55 25.09
C PRO A 23 3.44 9.16 23.78
N ILE A 24 3.77 7.97 23.25
CA ILE A 24 3.12 7.46 22.04
C ILE A 24 1.66 7.16 22.40
N VAL A 25 0.80 8.16 22.26
CA VAL A 25 -0.65 7.99 22.12
C VAL A 25 -0.80 7.23 20.82
N ARG A 26 -0.74 5.89 20.92
CA ARG A 26 -0.90 5.02 19.76
C ARG A 26 -2.26 5.36 19.15
N PRO A 27 -2.32 5.91 17.92
CA PRO A 27 -3.58 6.27 17.31
C PRO A 27 -4.49 5.04 17.25
N PRO A 28 -5.82 5.21 17.26
CA PRO A 28 -6.76 4.10 17.19
C PRO A 28 -6.39 3.25 15.97
N ALA A 29 -6.00 2.00 16.20
CA ALA A 29 -5.47 1.17 15.13
C ALA A 29 -6.54 0.98 14.06
N SER A 30 -6.29 1.50 12.84
CA SER A 30 -7.20 1.47 11.67
C SER A 30 -7.63 0.07 11.21
N GLY A 31 -7.15 -0.99 11.88
CA GLY A 31 -7.49 -2.38 11.60
C GLY A 31 -6.93 -2.93 10.28
N ILE A 32 -6.31 -2.08 9.46
CA ILE A 32 -5.76 -2.46 8.14
C ILE A 32 -4.42 -3.20 8.24
N GLY A 33 -3.62 -2.98 9.28
CA GLY A 33 -2.30 -3.61 9.42
C GLY A 33 -2.32 -5.15 9.27
N PRO A 34 -3.25 -5.88 9.92
CA PRO A 34 -3.47 -7.30 9.68
C PRO A 34 -3.85 -7.65 8.23
N ILE A 35 -4.64 -6.80 7.54
CA ILE A 35 -5.08 -7.00 6.15
C ILE A 35 -3.89 -6.82 5.20
N LEU A 36 -3.19 -5.68 5.29
CA LEU A 36 -2.00 -5.38 4.49
C LEU A 36 -0.90 -6.42 4.72
N GLY A 37 -0.67 -6.81 5.98
CA GLY A 37 0.26 -7.89 6.33
C GLY A 37 -0.11 -9.26 5.75
N ASP A 38 -1.40 -9.58 5.55
CA ASP A 38 -1.82 -10.79 4.84
C ASP A 38 -1.63 -10.65 3.32
N THR A 39 -1.99 -9.50 2.75
CA THR A 39 -1.78 -9.16 1.33
C THR A 39 -0.29 -9.24 0.96
N GLU A 40 0.60 -8.68 1.78
CA GLU A 40 2.06 -8.81 1.71
C GLU A 40 2.52 -10.28 1.64
N ARG A 41 2.02 -11.13 2.54
CA ARG A 41 2.34 -12.57 2.57
C ARG A 41 1.86 -13.27 1.30
N ARG A 42 0.65 -12.94 0.81
CA ARG A 42 0.07 -13.45 -0.44
C ARG A 42 0.89 -13.04 -1.66
N VAL A 43 1.29 -11.76 -1.77
CA VAL A 43 2.16 -11.26 -2.84
C VAL A 43 3.51 -11.98 -2.82
N ARG A 44 4.10 -12.16 -1.64
CA ARG A 44 5.38 -12.86 -1.46
C ARG A 44 5.27 -14.35 -1.80
N ALA A 45 4.16 -15.01 -1.47
CA ALA A 45 3.87 -16.39 -1.84
C ALA A 45 3.64 -16.55 -3.35
N GLY A 46 2.76 -15.74 -3.94
CA GLY A 46 2.45 -15.75 -5.38
C GLY A 46 3.68 -15.49 -6.25
N ARG A 47 4.59 -14.60 -5.81
CA ARG A 47 5.88 -14.40 -6.48
C ARG A 47 6.78 -15.64 -6.43
N ARG A 48 6.79 -16.39 -5.32
CA ARG A 48 7.61 -17.61 -5.18
C ARG A 48 7.05 -18.79 -5.97
N SER A 49 5.73 -18.89 -6.12
CA SER A 49 5.06 -19.94 -6.90
C SER A 49 4.92 -19.61 -8.39
N GLY A 50 5.39 -18.45 -8.85
CA GLY A 50 5.24 -18.00 -10.25
C GLY A 50 3.85 -17.47 -10.63
N GLN A 51 2.88 -17.48 -9.70
CA GLN A 51 1.56 -16.85 -9.87
C GLN A 51 1.64 -15.34 -10.09
N LEU A 52 2.70 -14.68 -9.61
CA LEU A 52 2.95 -13.25 -9.81
C LEU A 52 4.36 -13.01 -10.37
N SER A 53 4.44 -12.19 -11.41
CA SER A 53 5.72 -11.67 -11.88
C SER A 53 6.38 -10.77 -10.83
N ARG A 54 7.71 -10.56 -10.96
CA ARG A 54 8.46 -9.60 -10.14
C ARG A 54 7.90 -8.17 -10.26
N ALA A 55 7.36 -7.81 -11.43
CA ALA A 55 6.78 -6.49 -11.69
C ALA A 55 5.45 -6.30 -10.94
N GLN A 56 4.50 -7.23 -11.09
CA GLN A 56 3.22 -7.22 -10.35
C GLN A 56 3.47 -7.21 -8.83
N ALA A 57 4.36 -8.09 -8.35
CA ALA A 57 4.73 -8.13 -6.93
C ALA A 57 5.51 -6.88 -6.45
N ARG A 58 5.98 -6.00 -7.33
CA ARG A 58 6.51 -4.68 -6.96
C ARG A 58 5.42 -3.60 -7.00
N GLY A 59 4.48 -3.67 -7.94
CA GLY A 59 3.28 -2.84 -7.98
C GLY A 59 2.50 -2.95 -6.66
N PHE A 60 2.04 -4.15 -6.33
CA PHE A 60 1.24 -4.37 -5.12
C PHE A 60 1.90 -3.94 -3.81
N ARG A 61 3.24 -3.95 -3.71
CA ARG A 61 3.94 -3.43 -2.51
C ARG A 61 3.97 -1.90 -2.46
N ARG A 62 4.05 -1.22 -3.60
CA ARG A 62 3.88 0.24 -3.67
C ARG A 62 2.46 0.63 -3.31
N ASP A 63 1.48 -0.10 -3.82
CA ASP A 63 0.07 0.15 -3.55
C ASP A 63 -0.24 -0.02 -2.05
N ALA A 64 0.41 -0.98 -1.37
CA ALA A 64 0.32 -1.15 0.08
C ALA A 64 0.91 0.05 0.83
N SER A 65 2.12 0.48 0.47
CA SER A 65 2.74 1.67 1.10
C SER A 65 1.93 2.94 0.89
N VAL A 66 1.24 3.11 -0.24
CA VAL A 66 0.32 4.26 -0.46
C VAL A 66 -0.88 4.25 0.50
N ILE A 67 -1.34 3.06 0.93
CA ILE A 67 -2.39 2.93 1.94
C ILE A 67 -1.83 3.17 3.36
N GLU A 68 -0.59 2.76 3.63
CA GLU A 68 0.13 3.07 4.88
C GLU A 68 0.36 4.59 5.02
N ASP A 69 0.95 5.23 4.00
CA ASP A 69 1.15 6.69 3.91
C ASP A 69 -0.16 7.50 4.04
N LEU A 70 -1.30 6.90 3.69
CA LEU A 70 -2.62 7.49 3.89
C LEU A 70 -3.10 7.32 5.33
N SER A 71 -2.95 6.13 5.93
CA SER A 71 -3.28 5.89 7.33
C SER A 71 -2.47 6.77 8.27
N ASP A 72 -1.20 7.01 7.96
CA ASP A 72 -0.34 7.92 8.73
C ASP A 72 -0.83 9.37 8.62
N ARG A 73 -1.26 9.81 7.43
CA ARG A 73 -1.87 11.14 7.24
C ARG A 73 -3.22 11.30 7.95
N TYR A 74 -4.06 10.27 7.95
CA TYR A 74 -5.35 10.25 8.68
C TYR A 74 -5.19 10.05 10.20
N THR A 75 -3.97 9.94 10.73
CA THR A 75 -3.70 9.85 12.17
C THR A 75 -2.85 11.01 12.69
N VAL A 76 -2.65 12.06 11.88
CA VAL A 76 -1.90 13.28 12.25
C VAL A 76 -2.56 14.06 13.40
N ASP A 77 -3.88 14.03 13.51
CA ASP A 77 -4.65 14.61 14.62
C ASP A 77 -4.83 13.63 15.80
N GLY A 78 -4.31 12.41 15.69
CA GLY A 78 -4.43 11.34 16.67
C GLY A 78 -5.75 10.56 16.64
N MET A 79 -6.71 10.89 15.77
CA MET A 79 -8.04 10.28 15.75
C MET A 79 -8.57 10.01 14.33
N LEU A 80 -8.72 8.72 13.99
CA LEU A 80 -9.46 8.33 12.79
C LEU A 80 -10.97 8.49 12.97
N SER A 81 -11.61 9.24 12.07
CA SER A 81 -13.08 9.21 11.94
C SER A 81 -13.56 7.86 11.41
N ASP A 82 -14.84 7.54 11.64
CA ASP A 82 -15.47 6.33 11.09
C ASP A 82 -15.39 6.28 9.56
N SER A 83 -15.49 7.43 8.89
CA SER A 83 -15.35 7.58 7.44
C SER A 83 -13.95 7.22 6.93
N GLU A 84 -12.90 7.75 7.56
CA GLU A 84 -11.51 7.48 7.18
C GLU A 84 -11.13 6.03 7.47
N ASN A 85 -11.59 5.50 8.60
CA ASN A 85 -11.43 4.12 9.02
C ASN A 85 -12.15 3.13 8.07
N ALA A 86 -13.31 3.52 7.53
CA ALA A 86 -14.03 2.77 6.51
C ALA A 86 -13.33 2.84 5.14
N GLU A 87 -12.83 4.01 4.72
CA GLU A 87 -12.09 4.19 3.47
C GLU A 87 -10.78 3.39 3.46
N LEU A 88 -10.01 3.42 4.56
CA LEU A 88 -8.79 2.64 4.71
C LEU A 88 -9.05 1.12 4.61
N ARG A 89 -10.10 0.61 5.26
CA ARG A 89 -10.52 -0.80 5.12
C ARG A 89 -10.92 -1.11 3.68
N ALA A 90 -11.78 -0.30 3.07
CA ALA A 90 -12.24 -0.52 1.70
C ALA A 90 -11.07 -0.58 0.70
N ARG A 91 -10.06 0.30 0.85
CA ARG A 91 -8.84 0.26 0.03
C ARG A 91 -8.00 -0.99 0.27
N ALA A 92 -7.78 -1.37 1.53
CA ALA A 92 -7.00 -2.57 1.88
C ALA A 92 -7.68 -3.87 1.40
N GLU A 93 -9.01 -3.96 1.49
CA GLU A 93 -9.79 -5.10 1.01
C GLU A 93 -9.85 -5.16 -0.52
N ALA A 94 -10.04 -4.01 -1.20
CA ALA A 94 -9.99 -3.95 -2.66
C ALA A 94 -8.63 -4.39 -3.19
N GLN A 95 -7.54 -3.92 -2.58
CA GLN A 95 -6.17 -4.34 -2.94
C GLN A 95 -5.98 -5.86 -2.74
N ARG A 96 -6.44 -6.41 -1.61
CA ARG A 96 -6.40 -7.86 -1.35
C ARG A 96 -7.16 -8.65 -2.42
N GLY A 97 -8.35 -8.18 -2.81
CA GLY A 97 -9.16 -8.78 -3.88
C GLY A 97 -8.43 -8.78 -5.23
N ILE A 98 -7.80 -7.67 -5.61
CA ILE A 98 -7.00 -7.57 -6.84
C ILE A 98 -5.80 -8.54 -6.80
N VAL A 99 -5.10 -8.65 -5.67
CA VAL A 99 -3.98 -9.57 -5.49
C VAL A 99 -4.43 -11.03 -5.65
N ASP A 100 -5.53 -11.42 -5.00
CA ASP A 100 -6.03 -12.80 -5.10
C ASP A 100 -6.56 -13.11 -6.51
N ALA A 101 -7.27 -12.18 -7.17
CA ALA A 101 -7.68 -12.34 -8.57
C ALA A 101 -6.48 -12.49 -9.54
N GLN A 102 -5.44 -11.68 -9.36
CA GLN A 102 -4.23 -11.75 -10.19
C GLN A 102 -3.46 -13.06 -9.99
N ARG A 103 -3.49 -13.65 -8.79
CA ARG A 103 -2.85 -14.95 -8.48
C ARG A 103 -3.60 -16.16 -9.02
N LEU A 104 -4.91 -16.02 -9.26
CA LEU A 104 -5.76 -17.03 -9.90
C LEU A 104 -5.73 -16.95 -11.43
N SER A 105 -5.36 -15.79 -11.97
CA SER A 105 -5.13 -15.62 -13.41
C SER A 105 -3.92 -16.45 -13.86
N PRO A 106 -3.99 -17.18 -14.99
CA PRO A 106 -2.82 -17.89 -15.52
C PRO A 106 -1.71 -16.89 -15.84
N PRO A 107 -0.42 -17.26 -15.63
CA PRO A 107 0.70 -16.37 -15.88
C PRO A 107 0.72 -16.00 -17.36
N THR A 108 0.57 -14.71 -17.68
CA THR A 108 0.67 -14.21 -19.05
C THR A 108 2.07 -14.54 -19.58
N PRO A 109 2.20 -15.35 -20.65
CA PRO A 109 3.51 -15.68 -21.20
C PRO A 109 4.15 -14.38 -21.69
N SER A 110 5.31 -14.04 -21.13
CA SER A 110 6.07 -12.90 -21.62
C SER A 110 6.55 -13.22 -23.04
N PRO A 111 6.30 -12.35 -24.05
CA PRO A 111 6.94 -12.50 -25.35
C PRO A 111 8.46 -12.50 -25.16
N ARG A 112 9.13 -13.42 -25.85
CA ARG A 112 10.60 -13.53 -25.88
C ARG A 112 11.20 -12.56 -26.89
#